data_AF-A0A5C4WNN8-F1
#
_entry.id   AF-A0A5C4WNN8-F1
#
_cell.length_a   1.000
_cell.length_b   1.000
_cell.length_c   1.000
_cell.angle_alpha   90.00
_cell.angle_beta   90.00
_cell.angle_gamma   90.00
#
_symmetry.space_group_name_H-M   'P 1'
#
loop_
_entity.id
_entity.type
_entity.pdbx_description
1 polymer ?
#
loop_
_entity_poly.entity_id
_entity_poly.type
_entity_poly.pdbx_seq_one_letter_code
_entity_poly.pdbx_strand_id
1 'polypeptide(L)'
;MAADALDLTMREAVSRMEKVWKIGSAVVVGGVPDQRGASYLGEGVLWCGRCEGAIEERIEDEGWYAASRFYRCSTPSCPPTSAPASEIAAELESLTRQYLAEPEVAAAWRADRLAQLDDRIALARTVLPWCCDQRRRRKLSRSLAIRERMTPGLRVLYLNKPRRELFHFGCALANLITERVMTAGASTQGRPIEQLRDAWLEWFDLYRSLDRLSRRQVRRALGGRTEVKRIDDQWERLQNRVLDLVQETDWVYTGPRTHLTDEKPLKEPWSETPEVMPRERQSLMTWALGARGRHVRLVVTLDVDSGARINVVPARD
;
A
#
# COMPACT_ATOMS: atom_id res chain seq x y z
N MET A 1 -13.24 27.51 16.67
CA MET A 1 -14.44 26.67 16.89
C MET A 1 -14.06 25.23 16.62
N ALA A 2 -13.81 24.43 17.66
CA ALA A 2 -13.38 23.03 17.57
C ALA A 2 -14.36 22.11 18.31
N ALA A 3 -15.65 22.24 17.98
CA ALA A 3 -16.64 21.20 18.25
C ALA A 3 -16.58 20.24 17.06
N ASP A 4 -16.37 18.94 17.30
CA ASP A 4 -16.82 17.79 16.48
C ASP A 4 -15.89 16.56 16.50
N ALA A 5 -14.62 16.67 16.91
CA ALA A 5 -13.76 15.47 17.03
C ALA A 5 -14.12 14.60 18.25
N LEU A 6 -14.70 15.20 19.29
CA LEU A 6 -15.12 14.52 20.52
C LEU A 6 -16.50 13.86 20.42
N ASP A 7 -17.34 14.20 19.43
CA ASP A 7 -18.72 13.70 19.32
C ASP A 7 -18.91 12.49 18.40
N LEU A 8 -17.83 11.96 17.82
CA LEU A 8 -17.92 10.75 17.00
C LEU A 8 -18.51 9.57 17.80
N THR A 9 -19.59 9.00 17.28
CA THR A 9 -20.10 7.74 17.79
C THR A 9 -19.05 6.64 17.57
N MET A 10 -19.09 5.60 18.40
CA MET A 10 -18.17 4.46 18.27
C MET A 10 -18.21 3.81 16.88
N ARG A 11 -19.38 3.78 16.23
CA ARG A 11 -19.55 3.22 14.88
C ARG A 11 -18.87 4.09 13.81
N GLU A 12 -19.00 5.41 13.91
CA GLU A 12 -18.36 6.34 12.99
C GLU A 12 -16.84 6.34 13.14
N ALA A 13 -16.34 6.30 14.38
CA ALA A 13 -14.91 6.20 14.65
C ALA A 13 -14.33 4.91 14.05
N VAL A 14 -14.98 3.75 14.26
CA VAL A 14 -14.57 2.47 13.66
C VAL A 14 -14.60 2.53 12.13
N SER A 15 -15.67 3.05 11.53
CA SER A 15 -15.75 3.18 10.06
C SER A 15 -14.65 4.08 9.49
N ARG A 16 -14.32 5.19 10.17
CA ARG A 16 -13.23 6.09 9.76
C ARG A 16 -11.86 5.44 9.95
N MET A 17 -11.63 4.72 11.05
CA MET A 17 -10.41 3.93 11.26
C MET A 17 -10.22 2.87 10.17
N GLU A 18 -11.29 2.14 9.81
CA GLU A 18 -11.25 1.16 8.71
C GLU A 18 -10.92 1.82 7.36
N LYS A 19 -11.47 3.00 7.07
CA LYS A 19 -11.11 3.75 5.86
C LYS A 19 -9.62 4.08 5.84
N VAL A 20 -9.09 4.68 6.92
CA VAL A 20 -7.66 5.01 7.03
C VAL A 20 -6.78 3.76 6.91
N TRP A 21 -7.16 2.67 7.56
CA TRP A 21 -6.44 1.40 7.49
C TRP A 21 -6.43 0.81 6.08
N LYS A 22 -7.58 0.76 5.39
CA LYS A 22 -7.68 0.29 4.00
C LYS A 22 -6.86 1.15 3.05
N ILE A 23 -6.82 2.46 3.28
CA ILE A 23 -6.04 3.41 2.49
C ILE A 23 -4.53 3.30 2.75
N GLY A 24 -4.11 3.06 4.01
CA GLY A 24 -2.70 2.91 4.37
C GLY A 24 -2.13 1.50 4.14
N SER A 25 -2.98 0.47 4.01
CA SER A 25 -2.55 -0.91 3.66
C SER A 25 -2.54 -1.16 2.16
N ALA A 26 -3.30 -0.38 1.39
CA ALA A 26 -3.06 -0.24 -0.02
C ALA A 26 -1.79 0.61 -0.17
N VAL A 27 -0.67 -0.03 -0.52
CA VAL A 27 0.49 0.67 -1.10
C VAL A 27 0.00 1.24 -2.44
N VAL A 28 -0.71 2.37 -2.37
CA VAL A 28 -1.22 3.06 -3.55
C VAL A 28 -0.05 3.84 -4.09
N VAL A 29 0.63 3.32 -5.11
CA VAL A 29 1.42 4.17 -6.00
C VAL A 29 0.44 5.15 -6.66
N GLY A 30 0.81 6.43 -6.72
CA GLY A 30 -0.04 7.58 -7.02
C GLY A 30 -1.18 7.36 -8.01
N GLY A 31 -2.36 7.89 -7.65
CA GLY A 31 -3.58 7.81 -8.44
C GLY A 31 -4.69 7.04 -7.71
N VAL A 32 -5.92 7.56 -7.80
CA VAL A 32 -7.14 6.94 -7.24
C VAL A 32 -7.14 5.44 -7.55
N PRO A 33 -7.37 4.54 -6.57
CA PRO A 33 -7.52 3.13 -6.88
C PRO A 33 -8.72 2.97 -7.79
N ASP A 34 -8.48 2.75 -9.08
CA ASP A 34 -9.51 2.27 -9.97
C ASP A 34 -9.92 0.90 -9.42
N GLN A 35 -11.17 0.82 -8.94
CA GLN A 35 -11.76 -0.43 -8.44
C GLN A 35 -12.00 -1.43 -9.58
N ARG A 36 -11.77 -1.03 -10.84
CA ARG A 36 -11.63 -1.90 -12.01
C ARG A 36 -10.16 -2.28 -12.14
N GLY A 37 -9.68 -3.11 -11.22
CA GLY A 37 -8.27 -3.44 -11.15
C GLY A 37 -7.78 -4.07 -12.44
N ALA A 38 -6.65 -3.59 -12.97
CA ALA A 38 -5.96 -4.24 -14.07
C ALA A 38 -5.68 -5.72 -13.71
N SER A 39 -6.03 -6.61 -14.62
CA SER A 39 -5.83 -8.05 -14.58
C SER A 39 -4.39 -8.43 -14.95
N TYR A 40 -3.71 -7.60 -15.74
CA TYR A 40 -2.33 -7.80 -16.18
C TYR A 40 -1.59 -6.47 -16.41
N LEU A 41 -0.25 -6.54 -16.58
CA LEU A 41 0.60 -5.37 -16.80
C LEU A 41 0.44 -4.82 -18.22
N GLY A 42 0.13 -3.54 -18.38
CA GLY A 42 -0.11 -2.92 -19.69
C GLY A 42 -1.57 -2.95 -20.15
N GLU A 43 -2.50 -3.41 -19.32
CA GLU A 43 -3.93 -3.39 -19.65
C GLU A 43 -4.43 -1.98 -20.00
N GLY A 44 -5.17 -1.88 -21.10
CA GLY A 44 -5.77 -0.63 -21.59
C GLY A 44 -4.79 0.37 -22.19
N VAL A 45 -3.48 0.09 -22.16
CA VAL A 45 -2.45 1.01 -22.67
C VAL A 45 -1.57 0.39 -23.76
N LEU A 46 -1.53 -0.94 -23.88
CA LEU A 46 -0.80 -1.63 -24.94
C LEU A 46 -1.64 -1.79 -26.21
N TRP A 47 -1.06 -1.36 -27.34
CA TRP A 47 -1.69 -1.38 -28.65
C TRP A 47 -0.77 -2.01 -29.69
N CYS A 48 -1.33 -2.74 -30.65
CA CYS A 48 -0.59 -3.37 -31.73
C CYS A 48 -0.11 -2.33 -32.74
N GLY A 49 1.19 -2.29 -33.02
CA GLY A 49 1.75 -1.35 -34.00
C GLY A 49 1.35 -1.59 -35.46
N ARG A 50 0.72 -2.73 -35.77
CA ARG A 50 0.27 -3.05 -37.15
C ARG A 50 -1.18 -2.65 -37.41
N CYS A 51 -2.08 -3.00 -36.51
CA CYS A 51 -3.52 -2.82 -36.70
C CYS A 51 -4.16 -1.85 -35.71
N GLU A 52 -3.38 -1.28 -34.79
CA GLU A 52 -3.86 -0.43 -33.69
C GLU A 52 -4.94 -1.12 -32.83
N GLY A 53 -4.99 -2.46 -32.83
CA GLY A 53 -5.84 -3.26 -31.94
C GLY A 53 -5.27 -3.33 -30.53
N ALA A 54 -6.13 -3.55 -29.53
CA ALA A 54 -5.69 -3.75 -28.16
C ALA A 54 -4.84 -5.03 -28.05
N ILE A 55 -3.83 -4.98 -27.18
CA ILE A 55 -3.04 -6.16 -26.84
C ILE A 55 -3.49 -6.67 -25.48
N GLU A 56 -3.73 -7.97 -25.39
CA GLU A 56 -4.17 -8.66 -24.19
C GLU A 56 -3.15 -9.70 -23.76
N GLU A 57 -2.97 -9.87 -22.45
CA GLU A 57 -2.27 -11.04 -21.90
C GLU A 57 -3.16 -12.29 -22.07
N ARG A 58 -2.54 -13.36 -22.53
CA ARG A 58 -3.11 -14.70 -22.65
C ARG A 58 -2.27 -15.67 -21.83
N ILE A 59 -2.96 -16.65 -21.28
CA ILE A 59 -2.36 -17.74 -20.52
C ILE A 59 -2.61 -19.00 -21.35
N GLU A 60 -1.53 -19.65 -21.78
CA GLU A 60 -1.58 -20.99 -22.35
C GLU A 60 -1.18 -21.98 -21.26
N ASP A 61 -2.16 -22.76 -20.81
CA ASP A 61 -1.94 -23.91 -19.93
C ASP A 61 -1.57 -25.13 -20.77
N GLU A 62 -0.27 -25.35 -20.96
CA GLU A 62 0.24 -26.60 -21.54
C GLU A 62 0.43 -27.66 -20.44
N GLY A 63 -0.66 -28.06 -19.78
CA GLY A 63 -0.73 -29.25 -18.92
C GLY A 63 0.32 -29.30 -17.80
N TRP A 64 1.37 -30.14 -17.97
CA TRP A 64 2.34 -30.50 -16.93
C TRP A 64 3.40 -29.43 -16.62
N TYR A 65 3.45 -28.33 -17.38
CA TYR A 65 4.38 -27.22 -17.17
C TYR A 65 3.71 -26.02 -16.51
N ALA A 66 4.52 -25.11 -15.96
CA ALA A 66 4.02 -23.83 -15.48
C ALA A 66 3.33 -23.07 -16.63
N ALA A 67 2.17 -22.48 -16.35
CA ALA A 67 1.39 -21.72 -17.31
C ALA A 67 2.26 -20.67 -18.00
N SER A 68 2.32 -20.70 -19.33
CA SER A 68 3.09 -19.73 -20.11
C SER A 68 2.23 -18.52 -20.42
N ARG A 69 2.76 -17.32 -20.17
CA ARG A 69 2.05 -16.06 -20.38
C ARG A 69 2.64 -15.30 -21.56
N PHE A 70 1.78 -14.78 -22.42
CA PHE A 70 2.17 -14.03 -23.60
C PHE A 70 1.18 -12.92 -23.91
N TYR A 71 1.66 -11.87 -24.54
CA TYR A 71 0.84 -10.77 -25.04
C TYR A 71 0.52 -11.02 -26.50
N ARG A 72 -0.75 -10.87 -26.87
CA ARG A 72 -1.22 -11.03 -28.25
C ARG A 72 -2.24 -9.96 -28.60
N CYS A 73 -2.19 -9.50 -29.85
CA CYS A 73 -3.22 -8.62 -30.41
C CYS A 73 -4.60 -9.32 -30.39
N SER A 74 -5.62 -8.65 -29.85
CA SER A 74 -6.97 -9.20 -29.75
C SER A 74 -7.78 -9.13 -31.06
N THR A 75 -7.36 -8.29 -32.01
CA THR A 75 -8.01 -8.14 -33.32
C THR A 75 -7.84 -9.41 -34.18
N PRO A 76 -8.93 -10.13 -34.55
CA PRO A 76 -8.86 -11.41 -35.26
C PRO A 76 -8.25 -11.33 -36.67
N SER A 77 -8.38 -10.18 -37.34
CA SER A 77 -7.84 -9.94 -38.67
C SER A 77 -6.36 -9.51 -38.68
N CYS A 78 -5.77 -9.28 -37.51
CA CYS A 78 -4.35 -8.98 -37.40
C CYS A 78 -3.53 -10.29 -37.44
N PRO A 79 -2.42 -10.35 -38.20
CA PRO A 79 -1.53 -11.50 -38.19
C PRO A 79 -1.17 -11.92 -36.76
N PRO A 80 -1.23 -13.23 -36.44
CA PRO A 80 -0.94 -13.72 -35.11
C PRO A 80 0.52 -13.41 -34.79
N THR A 81 0.72 -12.47 -33.89
CA THR A 81 2.04 -12.13 -33.36
C THR A 81 1.90 -12.13 -31.85
N SER A 82 2.75 -12.89 -31.16
CA SER A 82 2.79 -13.01 -29.71
C SER A 82 4.20 -12.70 -29.19
N ALA A 83 4.28 -12.18 -27.98
CA ALA A 83 5.54 -12.06 -27.24
C ALA A 83 5.40 -12.61 -25.83
N PRO A 84 6.45 -13.23 -25.27
CA PRO A 84 6.46 -13.64 -23.86
C PRO A 84 6.15 -12.46 -22.94
N ALA A 85 5.39 -12.71 -21.88
CA ALA A 85 5.06 -11.68 -20.88
C ALA A 85 6.30 -11.08 -20.21
N SER A 86 7.35 -11.88 -20.03
CA SER A 86 8.63 -11.44 -19.46
C SER A 86 9.34 -10.38 -20.32
N GLU A 87 9.29 -10.50 -21.65
CA GLU A 87 9.88 -9.52 -22.57
C GLU A 87 9.13 -8.18 -22.53
N ILE A 88 7.80 -8.25 -22.61
CA ILE A 88 6.95 -7.06 -22.51
C ILE A 88 7.15 -6.38 -21.16
N ALA A 89 7.20 -7.15 -20.07
CA ALA A 89 7.43 -6.63 -18.73
C ALA A 89 8.80 -5.95 -18.60
N ALA A 90 9.86 -6.50 -19.21
CA ALA A 90 11.19 -5.89 -19.23
C ALA A 90 11.20 -4.53 -19.95
N GLU A 91 10.57 -4.46 -21.12
CA GLU A 91 10.46 -3.22 -21.91
C GLU A 91 9.64 -2.16 -21.17
N LEU A 92 8.52 -2.54 -20.55
CA LEU A 92 7.71 -1.65 -19.74
C LEU A 92 8.45 -1.15 -18.50
N GLU A 93 9.22 -2.01 -17.83
CA GLU A 93 10.06 -1.61 -16.70
C GLU A 93 11.13 -0.61 -17.13
N SER A 94 11.83 -0.91 -18.23
CA SER A 94 12.88 -0.06 -18.80
C SER A 94 12.35 1.34 -19.12
N LEU A 95 11.23 1.41 -19.86
CA LEU A 95 10.55 2.67 -20.17
C LEU A 95 10.12 3.39 -18.89
N THR A 96 9.49 2.68 -17.95
CA THR A 96 9.05 3.28 -16.68
C THR A 96 10.23 3.90 -15.94
N ARG A 97 11.33 3.16 -15.76
CA ARG A 97 12.55 3.67 -15.11
C ARG A 97 13.14 4.87 -15.83
N GLN A 98 13.17 4.87 -17.16
CA GLN A 98 13.66 5.98 -17.96
C GLN A 98 12.88 7.26 -17.69
N TYR A 99 11.54 7.20 -17.72
CA TYR A 99 10.69 8.37 -17.45
C TYR A 99 10.78 8.81 -15.98
N LEU A 100 10.85 7.87 -15.05
CA LEU A 100 10.99 8.17 -13.63
C LEU A 100 12.34 8.82 -13.27
N ALA A 101 13.37 8.60 -14.08
CA ALA A 101 14.66 9.27 -13.93
C ALA A 101 14.62 10.75 -14.36
N GLU A 102 13.59 11.18 -15.09
CA GLU A 102 13.44 12.58 -15.46
C GLU A 102 13.12 13.47 -14.24
N PRO A 103 13.88 14.56 -13.99
CA PRO A 103 13.67 15.39 -12.80
C PRO A 103 12.27 16.01 -12.68
N GLU A 104 11.68 16.41 -13.81
CA GLU A 104 10.34 17.02 -13.87
C GLU A 104 9.25 16.02 -13.47
N VAL A 105 9.35 14.79 -13.99
CA VAL A 105 8.47 13.67 -13.64
C VAL A 105 8.64 13.32 -12.17
N ALA A 106 9.87 13.12 -11.69
CA ALA A 106 10.12 12.87 -10.27
C ALA A 106 9.63 14.00 -9.34
N ALA A 107 9.64 15.26 -9.79
CA ALA A 107 9.11 16.40 -9.04
C ALA A 107 7.57 16.40 -9.01
N ALA A 108 6.92 16.17 -10.16
CA ALA A 108 5.46 16.09 -10.26
C ALA A 108 4.91 14.94 -9.39
N TRP A 109 5.59 13.78 -9.41
CA TRP A 109 5.20 12.64 -8.56
C TRP A 109 5.26 13.00 -7.09
N ARG A 110 6.36 13.61 -6.66
CA ARG A 110 6.55 13.98 -5.25
C ARG A 110 5.46 14.95 -4.80
N ALA A 111 5.13 15.94 -5.63
CA ALA A 111 4.08 16.90 -5.31
C ALA A 111 2.71 16.21 -5.14
N ASP A 112 2.32 15.37 -6.10
CA ASP A 112 1.07 14.60 -6.05
C ASP A 112 1.05 13.64 -4.85
N ARG A 113 2.16 12.92 -4.61
CA ARG A 113 2.26 11.97 -3.51
C ARG A 113 2.18 12.65 -2.15
N LEU A 114 2.86 13.78 -1.98
CA LEU A 114 2.79 14.56 -0.74
C LEU A 114 1.37 15.07 -0.49
N ALA A 115 0.67 15.58 -1.51
CA ALA A 115 -0.72 16.00 -1.39
C ALA A 115 -1.62 14.84 -0.95
N GLN A 116 -1.49 13.67 -1.58
CA GLN A 116 -2.24 12.47 -1.19
C GLN A 116 -1.94 12.02 0.25
N LEU A 117 -0.67 12.05 0.67
CA LEU A 117 -0.26 11.70 2.03
C LEU A 117 -0.82 12.70 3.04
N ASP A 118 -0.76 14.01 2.74
CA ASP A 118 -1.31 15.07 3.58
C ASP A 118 -2.82 14.91 3.77
N ASP A 119 -3.58 14.65 2.71
CA ASP A 119 -5.02 14.39 2.78
C ASP A 119 -5.35 13.17 3.65
N ARG A 120 -4.57 12.09 3.51
CA ARG A 120 -4.76 10.85 4.29
C ARG A 120 -4.42 11.06 5.76
N ILE A 121 -3.35 11.79 6.06
CA ILE A 121 -2.96 12.14 7.42
C ILE A 121 -4.01 13.08 8.04
N ALA A 122 -4.51 14.05 7.29
CA ALA A 122 -5.58 14.94 7.74
C ALA A 122 -6.85 14.15 8.10
N LEU A 123 -7.26 13.21 7.25
CA LEU A 123 -8.38 12.30 7.54
C LEU A 123 -8.13 11.50 8.83
N ALA A 124 -6.93 10.93 9.00
CA ALA A 124 -6.57 10.18 10.20
C ALA A 124 -6.56 11.05 11.47
N ARG A 125 -6.10 12.30 11.37
CA ARG A 125 -6.12 13.28 12.47
C ARG A 125 -7.54 13.59 12.96
N THR A 126 -8.57 13.46 12.11
CA THR A 126 -9.97 13.65 12.54
C THR A 126 -10.46 12.61 13.56
N VAL A 127 -9.88 11.41 13.57
CA VAL A 127 -10.26 10.33 14.51
C VAL A 127 -9.24 10.12 15.62
N LEU A 128 -8.04 10.71 15.51
CA LEU A 128 -6.95 10.55 16.47
C LEU A 128 -7.30 10.96 17.91
N PRO A 129 -8.03 12.08 18.17
CA PRO A 129 -8.46 12.41 19.54
C PRO A 129 -9.35 11.32 20.17
N TRP A 130 -10.19 10.67 19.36
CA TRP A 130 -11.01 9.55 19.81
C TRP A 130 -10.16 8.33 20.16
N CYS A 131 -9.14 8.03 19.34
CA CYS A 131 -8.21 6.91 19.54
C CYS A 131 -7.32 7.10 20.79
N CYS A 132 -6.99 8.34 21.16
CA CYS A 132 -6.16 8.63 22.32
C CYS A 132 -6.95 8.60 23.64
N ASP A 133 -8.28 8.73 23.61
CA ASP A 133 -9.12 8.64 24.80
C ASP A 133 -9.19 7.19 25.33
N GLN A 134 -8.50 6.94 26.44
CA GLN A 134 -8.45 5.64 27.12
C GLN A 134 -9.85 5.13 27.53
N ARG A 135 -10.78 6.01 27.91
CA ARG A 135 -12.15 5.61 28.28
C ARG A 135 -12.90 5.09 27.06
N ARG A 136 -12.76 5.74 25.90
CA ARG A 136 -13.37 5.31 24.63
C ARG A 136 -12.79 3.99 24.15
N ARG A 137 -11.46 3.82 24.22
CA ARG A 137 -10.79 2.55 23.91
C ARG A 137 -11.30 1.40 24.79
N ARG A 138 -11.41 1.63 26.10
CA ARG A 138 -11.96 0.64 27.05
C ARG A 138 -13.45 0.35 26.78
N LYS A 139 -14.23 1.36 26.39
CA LYS A 139 -15.64 1.20 26.00
C LYS A 139 -15.78 0.34 24.74
N LEU A 140 -14.99 0.59 23.70
CA LEU A 140 -14.94 -0.22 22.46
C LEU A 140 -14.62 -1.68 22.77
N SER A 141 -13.58 -1.92 23.59
CA SER A 141 -13.21 -3.27 24.02
C SER A 141 -14.34 -3.98 24.77
N ARG A 142 -15.07 -3.28 25.65
CA ARG A 142 -16.18 -3.84 26.44
C ARG A 142 -17.46 -4.08 25.61
N SER A 143 -17.88 -3.13 24.79
CA SER A 143 -19.13 -3.22 24.02
C SER A 143 -19.12 -4.35 22.99
N LEU A 144 -17.95 -4.63 22.43
CA LEU A 144 -17.78 -5.71 21.44
C LEU A 144 -17.58 -7.08 22.12
N ALA A 145 -17.00 -7.12 23.33
CA ALA A 145 -16.98 -8.33 24.15
C ALA A 145 -18.37 -8.80 24.59
N ILE A 146 -19.36 -7.90 24.65
CA ILE A 146 -20.76 -8.19 25.02
C ILE A 146 -21.60 -8.67 23.82
N ARG A 147 -21.35 -8.15 22.61
CA ARG A 147 -22.14 -8.49 21.41
C ARG A 147 -21.90 -9.90 20.86
N GLU A 148 -20.91 -10.61 21.34
CA GLU A 148 -20.54 -11.92 20.82
C GLU A 148 -20.63 -12.99 21.92
N ARG A 149 -21.85 -13.54 22.11
CA ARG A 149 -22.05 -14.89 22.65
C ARG A 149 -21.56 -15.94 21.62
N MET A 150 -20.30 -15.85 21.21
CA MET A 150 -19.66 -16.85 20.36
C MET A 150 -18.93 -17.89 21.21
N THR A 151 -18.81 -19.10 20.67
CA THR A 151 -18.16 -20.24 21.29
C THR A 151 -16.75 -19.91 21.78
N PRO A 152 -16.24 -20.57 22.86
CA PRO A 152 -14.98 -20.21 23.52
C PRO A 152 -13.75 -20.14 22.62
N GLY A 153 -13.72 -20.86 21.48
CA GLY A 153 -12.65 -20.83 20.49
C GLY A 153 -12.60 -19.56 19.65
N LEU A 154 -13.76 -19.05 19.21
CA LEU A 154 -13.88 -17.80 18.44
C LEU A 154 -13.64 -16.57 19.32
N ARG A 155 -13.92 -16.67 20.62
CA ARG A 155 -13.72 -15.60 21.60
C ARG A 155 -12.29 -15.05 21.63
N VAL A 156 -11.26 -15.86 21.33
CA VAL A 156 -9.86 -15.41 21.28
C VAL A 156 -9.54 -14.62 20.01
N LEU A 157 -10.12 -15.00 18.87
CA LEU A 157 -9.97 -14.30 17.60
C LEU A 157 -10.68 -12.93 17.60
N TYR A 158 -11.81 -12.82 18.31
CA TYR A 158 -12.65 -11.63 18.26
C TYR A 158 -12.48 -10.65 19.45
N LEU A 159 -12.05 -11.11 20.64
CA LEU A 159 -11.66 -10.20 21.73
C LEU A 159 -10.46 -9.30 21.37
N ASN A 160 -9.73 -9.66 20.32
CA ASN A 160 -8.62 -8.89 19.78
C ASN A 160 -9.02 -7.91 18.67
N LYS A 161 -10.25 -7.96 18.12
CA LYS A 161 -10.67 -7.06 17.02
C LYS A 161 -10.48 -5.56 17.31
N PRO A 162 -10.84 -5.03 18.49
CA PRO A 162 -10.64 -3.60 18.80
C PRO A 162 -9.17 -3.22 18.95
N ARG A 163 -8.37 -4.12 19.53
CA ARG A 163 -6.91 -3.94 19.62
C ARG A 163 -6.29 -4.01 18.25
N ARG A 164 -6.78 -4.88 17.38
CA ARG A 164 -6.38 -5.00 15.97
C ARG A 164 -6.76 -3.75 15.17
N GLU A 165 -7.98 -3.25 15.26
CA GLU A 165 -8.41 -2.04 14.54
C GLU A 165 -7.57 -0.82 14.93
N LEU A 166 -7.39 -0.60 16.23
CA LEU A 166 -6.58 0.51 16.72
C LEU A 166 -5.08 0.35 16.41
N PHE A 167 -4.58 -0.89 16.48
CA PHE A 167 -3.23 -1.23 16.03
C PHE A 167 -3.04 -0.94 14.55
N HIS A 168 -3.92 -1.46 13.69
CA HIS A 168 -3.87 -1.25 12.24
C HIS A 168 -4.00 0.23 11.87
N PHE A 169 -4.88 0.97 12.54
CA PHE A 169 -4.96 2.43 12.40
C PHE A 169 -3.64 3.10 12.78
N GLY A 170 -3.08 2.78 13.95
CA GLY A 170 -1.82 3.36 14.43
C GLY A 170 -0.65 3.04 13.51
N CYS A 171 -0.54 1.80 13.04
CA CYS A 171 0.46 1.38 12.05
C CYS A 171 0.27 2.10 10.70
N ALA A 172 -0.96 2.18 10.20
CA ALA A 172 -1.25 2.87 8.95
C ALA A 172 -0.87 4.36 9.04
N LEU A 173 -1.21 5.03 10.13
CA LEU A 173 -0.85 6.43 10.34
C LEU A 173 0.66 6.63 10.51
N ALA A 174 1.34 5.76 11.26
CA ALA A 174 2.79 5.81 11.40
C ALA A 174 3.50 5.63 10.05
N ASN A 175 3.02 4.71 9.21
CA ASN A 175 3.53 4.51 7.85
C ASN A 175 3.30 5.75 6.97
N LEU A 176 2.09 6.32 6.99
CA LEU A 176 1.77 7.54 6.22
C LEU A 176 2.68 8.71 6.60
N ILE A 177 2.88 8.94 7.91
CA ILE A 177 3.77 10.01 8.40
C ILE A 177 5.22 9.73 7.99
N THR A 178 5.69 8.49 8.16
CA THR A 178 7.06 8.10 7.79
C THR A 178 7.30 8.32 6.30
N GLU A 179 6.39 7.83 5.46
CA GLU A 179 6.47 8.00 4.02
C GLU A 179 6.47 9.48 3.64
N ARG A 180 5.54 10.27 4.19
CA ARG A 180 5.44 11.71 3.92
C ARG A 180 6.75 12.45 4.20
N VAL A 181 7.37 12.18 5.35
CA VAL A 181 8.61 12.84 5.76
C VAL A 181 9.77 12.39 4.88
N MET A 182 9.85 11.09 4.54
CA MET A 182 10.86 10.56 3.64
C MET A 182 10.73 11.08 2.19
N THR A 183 9.50 11.28 1.70
CA THR A 183 9.19 11.88 0.38
C THR A 183 9.52 13.37 0.33
N ALA A 184 9.21 14.12 1.39
CA ALA A 184 9.56 15.55 1.49
C ALA A 184 11.07 15.77 1.57
N GLY A 185 11.76 14.87 2.29
CA GLY A 185 13.21 14.83 2.42
C GLY A 185 13.76 15.67 3.58
N ALA A 186 15.07 15.92 3.52
CA ALA A 186 15.81 16.57 4.61
C ALA A 186 15.19 17.91 5.05
N SER A 187 14.66 17.90 6.28
CA SER A 187 14.39 19.09 7.09
C SER A 187 15.52 19.21 8.14
N THR A 188 15.70 20.39 8.72
CA THR A 188 16.66 20.60 9.82
C THR A 188 15.98 20.79 11.17
N GLN A 189 14.63 20.79 11.18
CA GLN A 189 13.83 21.08 12.36
C GLN A 189 12.79 19.98 12.56
N GLY A 190 12.62 19.55 13.82
CA GLY A 190 11.67 18.51 14.23
C GLY A 190 12.32 17.34 14.95
N ARG A 191 11.51 16.34 15.30
CA ARG A 191 11.97 15.09 15.92
C ARG A 191 12.39 14.07 14.84
N PRO A 192 13.43 13.27 15.08
CA PRO A 192 13.83 12.21 14.15
C PRO A 192 12.69 11.21 13.92
N ILE A 193 12.32 10.99 12.65
CA ILE A 193 11.26 10.04 12.26
C ILE A 193 11.58 8.61 12.72
N GLU A 194 12.85 8.30 12.93
CA GLU A 194 13.33 7.05 13.51
C GLU A 194 12.69 6.77 14.87
N GLN A 195 12.39 7.79 15.68
CA GLN A 195 11.71 7.59 16.97
C GLN A 195 10.30 7.01 16.80
N LEU A 196 9.56 7.48 15.77
CA LEU A 196 8.25 6.92 15.42
C LEU A 196 8.39 5.52 14.87
N ARG A 197 9.35 5.31 13.96
CA ARG A 197 9.62 4.00 13.35
C ARG A 197 9.98 2.95 14.40
N ASP A 198 10.86 3.27 15.32
CA ASP A 198 11.33 2.35 16.36
C ASP A 198 10.20 2.04 17.37
N ALA A 199 9.45 3.06 17.80
CA ALA A 199 8.27 2.85 18.64
C ALA A 199 7.21 1.97 17.97
N TRP A 200 7.01 2.16 16.66
CA TRP A 200 6.10 1.34 15.86
C TRP A 200 6.60 -0.11 15.74
N LEU A 201 7.89 -0.33 15.45
CA LEU A 201 8.50 -1.66 15.36
C LEU A 201 8.38 -2.43 16.69
N GLU A 202 8.68 -1.77 17.82
CA GLU A 202 8.51 -2.36 19.14
C GLU A 202 7.06 -2.81 19.40
N TRP A 203 6.09 -1.96 19.03
CA TRP A 203 4.68 -2.29 19.16
C TRP A 203 4.25 -3.42 18.22
N PHE A 204 4.74 -3.42 16.98
CA PHE A 204 4.49 -4.44 15.97
C PHE A 204 5.06 -5.81 16.39
N ASP A 205 6.27 -5.87 16.94
CA ASP A 205 6.88 -7.11 17.39
C ASP A 205 6.14 -7.71 18.58
N LEU A 206 5.68 -6.88 19.52
CA LEU A 206 4.79 -7.34 20.59
C LEU A 206 3.47 -7.88 20.00
N TYR A 207 2.87 -7.18 19.03
CA TYR A 207 1.66 -7.65 18.34
C TYR A 207 1.88 -9.02 17.71
N ARG A 208 2.93 -9.18 16.89
CA ARG A 208 3.25 -10.44 16.20
C ARG A 208 3.49 -11.60 17.18
N SER A 209 4.16 -11.31 18.29
CA SER A 209 4.40 -12.30 19.35
C SER A 209 3.11 -12.77 20.02
N LEU A 210 2.15 -11.85 20.19
CA LEU A 210 0.83 -12.16 20.78
C LEU A 210 -0.13 -12.82 19.78
N ASP A 211 -0.08 -12.42 18.50
CA ASP A 211 -1.00 -12.93 17.47
C ASP A 211 -0.76 -14.41 17.15
N ARG A 212 0.46 -14.89 17.33
CA ARG A 212 0.86 -16.29 17.11
C ARG A 212 0.46 -17.24 18.25
N LEU A 213 -0.01 -16.73 19.38
CA LEU A 213 -0.27 -17.53 20.58
C LEU A 213 -1.73 -17.42 21.03
N SER A 214 -2.40 -18.56 21.25
CA SER A 214 -3.71 -18.53 21.92
C SER A 214 -3.55 -18.03 23.36
N ARG A 215 -4.55 -17.31 23.91
CA ARG A 215 -4.52 -16.82 25.31
C ARG A 215 -4.20 -17.90 26.36
N ARG A 216 -4.56 -19.16 26.09
CA ARG A 216 -4.21 -20.31 26.97
C ARG A 216 -2.73 -20.70 26.84
N GLN A 217 -2.17 -20.67 25.63
CA GLN A 217 -0.74 -20.86 25.39
C GLN A 217 0.08 -19.71 25.99
N VAL A 218 -0.37 -18.46 25.82
CA VAL A 218 0.19 -17.28 26.49
C VAL A 218 0.21 -17.52 28.00
N ARG A 219 -0.93 -17.77 28.66
CA ARG A 219 -0.98 -17.99 30.12
C ARG A 219 -0.08 -19.12 30.63
N ARG A 220 0.00 -20.24 29.90
CA ARG A 220 0.81 -21.40 30.31
C ARG A 220 2.30 -21.15 30.08
N ALA A 221 2.67 -20.60 28.92
CA ALA A 221 4.06 -20.29 28.58
C ALA A 221 4.65 -19.18 29.46
N LEU A 222 3.79 -18.31 29.97
CA LEU A 222 4.16 -17.09 30.70
C LEU A 222 3.90 -17.18 32.21
N GLY A 223 3.53 -18.35 32.74
CA GLY A 223 3.51 -18.55 34.19
C GLY A 223 2.36 -17.89 34.97
N GLY A 224 1.21 -17.60 34.33
CA GLY A 224 -0.04 -17.28 35.04
C GLY A 224 -0.65 -15.88 34.82
N ARG A 225 -1.46 -15.41 35.78
CA ARG A 225 -2.26 -14.17 35.65
C ARG A 225 -1.42 -12.89 35.70
N THR A 226 -0.37 -12.86 36.51
CA THR A 226 0.51 -11.70 36.68
C THR A 226 1.24 -11.33 35.39
N GLU A 227 1.70 -12.34 34.65
CA GLU A 227 2.44 -12.13 33.41
C GLU A 227 1.55 -11.68 32.25
N VAL A 228 0.31 -12.17 32.19
CA VAL A 228 -0.69 -11.63 31.25
C VAL A 228 -0.96 -10.15 31.51
N LYS A 229 -1.03 -9.74 32.78
CA LYS A 229 -1.19 -8.34 33.15
C LYS A 229 0.03 -7.52 32.70
N ARG A 230 1.26 -8.03 32.92
CA ARG A 230 2.51 -7.38 32.47
C ARG A 230 2.50 -7.13 30.96
N ILE A 231 2.05 -8.10 30.17
CA ILE A 231 1.93 -7.96 28.71
C ILE A 231 0.86 -6.94 28.31
N ASP A 232 -0.30 -6.97 28.97
CA ASP A 232 -1.36 -6.00 28.71
C ASP A 232 -0.90 -4.56 29.05
N ASP A 233 -0.16 -4.39 30.14
CA ASP A 233 0.44 -3.11 30.54
C ASP A 233 1.53 -2.67 29.55
N GLN A 234 2.38 -3.61 29.09
CA GLN A 234 3.39 -3.36 28.06
C GLN A 234 2.75 -2.95 26.72
N TRP A 235 1.68 -3.64 26.32
CA TRP A 235 0.89 -3.30 25.13
C TRP A 235 0.34 -1.88 25.22
N GLU A 236 -0.30 -1.54 26.33
CA GLU A 236 -0.88 -0.21 26.53
C GLU A 236 0.20 0.88 26.53
N ARG A 237 1.36 0.63 27.14
CA ARG A 237 2.51 1.54 27.11
C ARG A 237 3.04 1.78 25.69
N LEU A 238 3.29 0.72 24.93
CA LEU A 238 3.81 0.84 23.56
C LEU A 238 2.80 1.50 22.62
N GLN A 239 1.52 1.12 22.74
CA GLN A 239 0.42 1.74 22.02
C GLN A 239 0.34 3.26 22.30
N ASN A 240 0.39 3.67 23.58
CA ASN A 240 0.34 5.09 23.94
C ASN A 240 1.56 5.83 23.38
N ARG A 241 2.77 5.27 23.51
CA ARG A 241 3.98 5.86 22.93
C ARG A 241 3.82 6.13 21.43
N VAL A 242 3.30 5.18 20.66
CA VAL A 242 3.06 5.39 19.23
C VAL A 242 1.97 6.44 18.98
N LEU A 243 0.86 6.39 19.71
CA LEU A 243 -0.23 7.36 19.57
C LEU A 243 0.19 8.79 19.92
N ASP A 244 1.06 8.95 20.92
CA ASP A 244 1.63 10.24 21.31
C ASP A 244 2.57 10.75 20.21
N LEU A 245 3.41 9.88 19.64
CA LEU A 245 4.30 10.25 18.55
C LEU A 245 3.50 10.65 17.29
N VAL A 246 2.52 9.87 16.84
CA VAL A 246 1.74 10.23 15.62
C VAL A 246 0.89 11.51 15.75
N GLN A 247 0.71 12.04 16.98
CA GLN A 247 0.12 13.36 17.19
C GLN A 247 1.09 14.51 16.90
N GLU A 248 2.40 14.26 17.03
CA GLU A 248 3.43 15.25 16.73
C GLU A 248 3.38 15.65 15.24
N THR A 249 3.57 16.94 14.98
CA THR A 249 3.47 17.51 13.63
C THR A 249 4.83 17.72 12.97
N ASP A 250 5.88 17.82 13.78
CA ASP A 250 7.20 18.26 13.34
C ASP A 250 8.17 17.09 13.34
N TRP A 251 8.20 16.40 12.21
CA TRP A 251 9.07 15.25 11.96
C TRP A 251 10.19 15.61 10.97
N VAL A 252 11.39 15.10 11.25
CA VAL A 252 12.56 15.24 10.39
C VAL A 252 13.08 13.88 9.96
N TYR A 253 13.54 13.79 8.71
CA TYR A 253 14.28 12.66 8.20
C TYR A 253 15.63 13.14 7.69
N THR A 254 16.72 12.55 8.18
CA THR A 254 18.11 12.96 7.87
C THR A 254 18.73 12.11 6.75
N GLY A 255 18.05 11.06 6.30
CA GLY A 255 18.49 10.22 5.20
C GLY A 255 18.28 10.83 3.81
N PRO A 256 18.81 10.19 2.76
CA PRO A 256 18.53 10.59 1.39
C PRO A 256 17.02 10.47 1.14
N ARG A 257 16.45 11.44 0.43
CA ARG A 257 15.03 11.41 0.06
C ARG A 257 14.74 10.08 -0.64
N THR A 258 13.58 9.48 -0.35
CA THR A 258 13.16 8.28 -1.08
C THR A 258 13.03 8.64 -2.55
N HIS A 259 13.82 7.96 -3.38
CA HIS A 259 13.66 8.08 -4.82
C HIS A 259 12.46 7.25 -5.25
N LEU A 260 11.76 7.73 -6.27
CA LEU A 260 10.65 7.02 -6.90
C LEU A 260 11.06 5.63 -7.45
N THR A 261 12.36 5.44 -7.69
CA THR A 261 12.95 4.15 -8.08
C THR A 261 13.10 3.16 -6.92
N ASP A 262 12.97 3.61 -5.66
CA ASP A 262 13.03 2.79 -4.45
C ASP A 262 11.67 2.19 -4.08
N GLU A 263 10.63 2.55 -4.83
CA GLU A 263 9.27 2.05 -4.67
C GLU A 263 9.22 0.53 -4.82
N LYS A 264 8.40 -0.11 -3.97
CA LYS A 264 8.29 -1.58 -3.90
C LYS A 264 8.08 -2.25 -5.27
N PRO A 265 7.25 -1.71 -6.19
CA PRO A 265 7.03 -2.33 -7.50
C PRO A 265 8.28 -2.41 -8.37
N LEU A 266 9.31 -1.58 -8.13
CA LEU A 266 10.59 -1.57 -8.87
C LEU A 266 11.72 -2.33 -8.15
N LYS A 267 11.45 -3.02 -7.03
CA LYS A 267 12.50 -3.74 -6.30
C LYS A 267 12.87 -5.09 -6.94
N GLU A 268 11.90 -5.74 -7.55
CA GLU A 268 12.06 -7.02 -8.23
C GLU A 268 11.95 -6.81 -9.74
N PRO A 269 12.84 -7.40 -10.57
CA PRO A 269 12.75 -7.30 -12.02
C PRO A 269 11.39 -7.77 -12.52
N TRP A 270 10.74 -6.97 -13.37
CA TRP A 270 9.38 -7.26 -13.84
C TRP A 270 9.37 -8.45 -14.80
N SER A 271 10.47 -8.69 -15.50
CA SER A 271 10.65 -9.82 -16.40
C SER A 271 10.64 -11.18 -15.68
N GLU A 272 11.13 -11.22 -14.44
CA GLU A 272 11.21 -12.45 -13.63
C GLU A 272 9.92 -12.73 -12.87
N THR A 273 9.14 -11.69 -12.60
CA THR A 273 7.95 -11.76 -11.74
C THR A 273 6.75 -11.02 -12.34
N PRO A 274 6.43 -11.14 -13.63
CA PRO A 274 5.44 -10.27 -14.30
C PRO A 274 4.06 -10.28 -13.63
N GLU A 275 3.71 -11.36 -12.93
CA GLU A 275 2.49 -11.56 -12.17
C GLU A 275 2.46 -10.91 -10.78
N VAL A 276 3.59 -10.42 -10.27
CA VAL A 276 3.71 -9.82 -8.95
C VAL A 276 3.36 -8.34 -9.02
N MET A 277 2.40 -7.92 -8.18
CA MET A 277 1.96 -6.52 -8.08
C MET A 277 1.61 -5.85 -9.43
N PRO A 278 0.86 -6.52 -10.34
CA PRO A 278 0.61 -6.00 -11.68
C PRO A 278 -0.11 -4.65 -11.64
N ARG A 279 -0.96 -4.42 -10.62
CA ARG A 279 -1.70 -3.17 -10.43
C ARG A 279 -0.81 -2.02 -10.01
N GLU A 280 0.07 -2.25 -9.05
CA GLU A 280 0.99 -1.24 -8.55
C GLU A 280 2.02 -0.87 -9.61
N ARG A 281 2.50 -1.86 -10.38
CA ARG A 281 3.37 -1.65 -11.55
C ARG A 281 2.64 -0.88 -12.67
N GLN A 282 1.40 -1.26 -12.99
CA GLN A 282 0.56 -0.54 -13.95
C GLN A 282 0.33 0.91 -13.53
N SER A 283 0.02 1.14 -12.25
CA SER A 283 -0.22 2.49 -11.72
C SER A 283 1.05 3.33 -11.82
N LEU A 284 2.21 2.77 -11.43
CA LEU A 284 3.51 3.44 -11.53
C LEU A 284 3.86 3.80 -12.97
N MET A 285 3.70 2.85 -13.90
CA MET A 285 3.96 3.04 -15.32
C MET A 285 3.02 4.08 -15.93
N THR A 286 1.72 3.97 -15.69
CA THR A 286 0.72 4.94 -16.19
C THR A 286 1.01 6.33 -15.65
N TRP A 287 1.41 6.43 -14.38
CA TRP A 287 1.81 7.69 -13.78
C TRP A 287 3.09 8.25 -14.45
N ALA A 288 4.14 7.43 -14.59
CA ALA A 288 5.41 7.83 -15.20
C ALA A 288 5.24 8.35 -16.64
N LEU A 289 4.39 7.67 -17.42
CA LEU A 289 4.10 8.00 -18.81
C LEU A 289 3.06 9.13 -18.95
N GLY A 290 2.11 9.22 -18.03
CA GLY A 290 1.00 10.16 -18.02
C GLY A 290 1.30 11.51 -17.34
N ALA A 291 2.37 11.61 -16.55
CA ALA A 291 2.76 12.84 -15.82
C ALA A 291 2.98 14.07 -16.74
N ARG A 292 3.13 13.86 -18.05
CA ARG A 292 3.18 14.93 -19.07
C ARG A 292 1.80 15.40 -19.56
N GLY A 293 0.70 14.97 -18.95
CA GLY A 293 -0.66 15.39 -19.30
C GLY A 293 -1.13 14.89 -20.67
N ARG A 294 -0.48 13.86 -21.23
CA ARG A 294 -0.86 13.25 -22.50
C ARG A 294 -1.49 11.89 -22.22
N HIS A 295 -2.66 11.64 -22.79
CA HIS A 295 -3.12 10.26 -22.98
C HIS A 295 -2.03 9.58 -23.83
N VAL A 296 -1.28 8.64 -23.26
CA VAL A 296 -0.20 7.94 -23.95
C VAL A 296 -0.68 6.56 -24.36
N ARG A 297 -0.44 6.17 -25.62
CA ARG A 297 -0.59 4.79 -26.07
C ARG A 297 0.81 4.17 -26.15
N LEU A 298 0.94 2.94 -25.68
CA LEU A 298 2.16 2.15 -25.81
C LEU A 298 1.98 1.21 -27.00
N VAL A 299 2.66 1.51 -28.09
CA VAL A 299 2.60 0.72 -29.31
C VAL A 299 3.65 -0.38 -29.25
N VAL A 300 3.18 -1.62 -29.17
CA VAL A 300 4.05 -2.79 -29.22
C VAL A 300 4.28 -3.17 -30.67
N THR A 301 5.55 -3.20 -31.04
CA THR A 301 6.00 -3.76 -32.31
C THR A 301 6.60 -5.12 -32.02
N LEU A 302 6.02 -6.14 -32.62
CA LEU A 302 6.46 -7.52 -32.49
C LEU A 302 7.20 -7.91 -33.77
N ASP A 303 8.50 -8.13 -33.64
CA ASP A 303 9.39 -8.55 -34.73
C ASP A 303 10.04 -9.91 -34.39
N VAL A 304 10.13 -10.77 -35.40
CA VAL A 304 10.58 -12.16 -35.27
C VAL A 304 12.06 -12.25 -34.93
N ASP A 305 12.86 -11.30 -35.44
CA ASP A 305 14.32 -11.32 -35.31
C ASP A 305 14.86 -10.44 -34.17
N SER A 306 14.06 -9.48 -33.67
CA SER A 306 14.51 -8.44 -32.74
C SER A 306 13.75 -8.35 -31.41
N GLY A 307 12.79 -9.25 -31.19
CA GLY A 307 11.99 -9.36 -29.96
C GLY A 307 10.86 -8.35 -29.87
N ALA A 308 10.20 -8.28 -28.72
CA ALA A 308 9.19 -7.23 -28.47
C ALA A 308 9.84 -5.86 -28.23
N ARG A 309 9.33 -4.82 -28.89
CA ARG A 309 9.70 -3.41 -28.65
C ARG A 309 8.48 -2.57 -28.36
N ILE A 310 8.58 -1.68 -27.38
CA ILE A 310 7.47 -0.80 -26.99
C ILE A 310 7.84 0.66 -27.31
N ASN A 311 7.04 1.27 -28.19
CA ASN A 311 7.18 2.67 -28.55
C ASN A 311 6.09 3.50 -27.84
N VAL A 312 6.50 4.62 -27.26
CA VAL A 312 5.57 5.57 -26.63
C VAL A 312 5.02 6.51 -27.70
N VAL A 313 3.70 6.50 -27.94
CA VAL A 313 3.04 7.41 -28.90
C VAL A 313 1.94 8.23 -28.24
N PRO A 314 1.67 9.46 -28.72
CA PRO A 314 0.50 10.21 -28.28
C PRO A 314 -0.78 9.42 -28.57
N ALA A 315 -1.73 9.39 -27.64
CA ALA A 315 -3.07 8.92 -27.97
C ALA A 315 -3.67 9.87 -29.01
N ARG A 316 -4.35 9.29 -30.00
CA ARG A 316 -5.18 10.06 -30.92
C ARG A 316 -6.42 10.51 -30.15
N ASP A 317 -6.75 11.79 -30.31
CA ASP A 317 -8.00 12.42 -29.85
C ASP A 317 -9.23 11.70 -30.44
#